data_AF-A0A965BDF3-F1
#
_entry.id   AF-A0A965BDF3-F1
#
_cell.length_a   1.000
_cell.length_b   1.000
_cell.length_c   1.000
_cell.angle_alpha   90.00
_cell.angle_beta   90.00
_cell.angle_gamma   90.00
#
_symmetry.space_group_name_H-M   'P 1'
#
loop_
_entity.id
_entity.type
_entity.pdbx_description
1 polymer ?
#
loop_
_entity_poly.entity_id
_entity_poly.type
_entity_poly.pdbx_seq_one_letter_code
_entity_poly.pdbx_strand_id
1 'polypeptide(L)' 'MTYAGIPDLKVSLDGPVLSVTFHRPDSLNSLTAPMLETLADTLDRAAEDPRVKVVR' A
#
# COMPACT_ATOMS: atom_id res chain seq x y z
N MET A 1 -1.06 14.40 4.32
CA MET A 1 0.01 13.59 3.70
C MET A 1 -0.63 12.60 2.73
N THR A 2 0.04 12.36 1.61
CA THR A 2 -0.45 11.52 0.50
C THR A 2 0.37 10.25 0.46
N TYR A 3 -0.29 9.09 0.42
CA TYR A 3 0.40 7.81 0.22
C TYR A 3 0.92 7.71 -1.22
N ALA A 4 2.15 7.23 -1.38
CA ALA A 4 2.75 6.98 -2.69
C ALA A 4 2.91 5.47 -2.90
N GLY A 5 2.39 4.97 -4.01
CA GLY A 5 2.62 3.61 -4.48
C GLY A 5 3.70 3.56 -5.57
N ILE A 6 3.92 2.37 -6.09
CA ILE A 6 4.73 2.11 -7.30
C ILE A 6 3.83 1.44 -8.35
N PRO A 7 4.23 1.35 -9.63
CA PRO A 7 3.39 0.73 -10.67
C PRO A 7 2.83 -0.65 -10.28
N ASP A 8 3.64 -1.41 -9.56
CA ASP A 8 3.38 -2.78 -9.12
C ASP A 8 2.65 -2.89 -7.75
N LEU A 9 2.47 -1.76 -7.04
CA LEU A 9 1.80 -1.68 -5.74
C LEU A 9 1.00 -0.38 -5.63
N LYS A 10 -0.32 -0.47 -5.81
CA LYS A 10 -1.23 0.68 -5.73
C LYS A 10 -1.63 0.94 -4.29
N VAL A 11 -1.70 2.21 -3.91
CA VAL A 11 -2.12 2.64 -2.57
C VAL A 11 -3.16 3.75 -2.69
N SER A 12 -4.27 3.62 -1.98
CA SER A 12 -5.33 4.63 -1.94
C SER A 12 -5.99 4.69 -0.58
N LEU A 13 -6.18 5.90 -0.05
CA LEU A 13 -6.95 6.16 1.16
C LEU A 13 -8.35 6.64 0.78
N ASP A 14 -9.38 5.89 1.16
CA ASP A 14 -10.79 6.26 0.99
C ASP A 14 -11.48 6.32 2.35
N GLY A 15 -11.81 7.53 2.79
CA GLY A 15 -12.26 7.78 4.16
C GLY A 15 -11.26 7.20 5.18
N PRO A 16 -11.69 6.31 6.10
CA PRO A 16 -10.81 5.71 7.09
C PRO A 16 -10.11 4.41 6.63
N VAL A 17 -10.27 4.00 5.36
CA VAL A 17 -9.75 2.72 4.86
C VAL A 17 -8.58 2.95 3.91
N LEU A 18 -7.41 2.44 4.29
CA LEU A 18 -6.25 2.39 3.41
C LEU A 18 -6.28 1.07 2.62
N SER A 19 -6.42 1.15 1.30
CA SER A 19 -6.33 -0.03 0.42
C SER A 19 -4.92 -0.11 -0.17
N VAL A 20 -4.29 -1.28 -0.04
CA VAL A 20 -3.00 -1.60 -0.66
C VAL A 20 -3.19 -2.78 -1.61
N THR A 21 -2.91 -2.58 -2.90
CA THR A 21 -3.21 -3.57 -3.94
C THR A 21 -1.94 -3.94 -4.71
N PHE A 22 -1.53 -5.20 -4.61
CA PHE A 22 -0.52 -5.75 -5.52
C PHE A 22 -1.04 -5.73 -6.95
N HIS A 23 -0.28 -5.10 -7.85
CA HIS A 23 -0.73 -4.80 -9.21
C HIS A 23 0.28 -5.31 -10.25
N ARG A 24 0.54 -6.63 -10.22
CA ARG A 24 1.35 -7.34 -11.22
C ARG A 24 0.57 -8.54 -11.77
N PRO A 25 -0.52 -8.29 -12.51
CA PRO A 25 -1.41 -9.36 -12.98
C PRO A 25 -0.68 -10.39 -13.85
N ASP A 26 0.25 -9.96 -14.69
CA ASP A 26 1.01 -10.81 -15.60
C ASP A 26 1.90 -11.84 -14.89
N SER A 27 2.19 -11.63 -13.59
CA SER A 27 2.99 -12.53 -12.76
C SER A 27 2.21 -13.09 -11.57
N LEU A 28 0.88 -13.06 -11.59
CA LEU A 28 0.01 -13.46 -10.47
C LEU A 28 0.37 -12.77 -9.15
N ASN A 29 0.75 -11.50 -9.22
CA ASN A 29 1.21 -10.71 -8.07
C ASN A 29 2.44 -11.28 -7.35
N SER A 30 3.31 -11.99 -8.08
CA SER A 30 4.63 -12.37 -7.57
C SER A 30 5.34 -11.18 -6.94
N LEU A 31 5.69 -11.35 -5.66
CA LEU A 31 6.25 -10.29 -4.82
C LEU A 31 7.70 -10.01 -5.20
N THR A 32 8.08 -8.74 -5.16
CA THR A 32 9.44 -8.27 -5.43
C THR A 32 9.94 -7.45 -4.24
N ALA A 33 11.25 -7.26 -4.13
CA ALA A 33 11.83 -6.44 -3.07
C ALA A 33 11.25 -5.00 -3.06
N PRO A 34 11.15 -4.28 -4.20
CA PRO A 34 10.54 -2.94 -4.20
C PRO A 34 9.08 -2.91 -3.71
N MET A 35 8.29 -3.95 -3.99
CA MET A 35 6.91 -4.04 -3.50
C MET A 35 6.87 -4.23 -1.98
N LEU A 36 7.73 -5.09 -1.43
CA LEU A 36 7.79 -5.35 0.01
C LEU A 36 8.31 -4.13 0.77
N GLU A 37 9.33 -3.45 0.25
CA GLU A 37 9.85 -2.20 0.79
C GLU A 37 8.76 -1.13 0.81
N THR A 38 8.08 -0.90 -0.32
CA THR A 38 6.99 0.09 -0.41
C THR A 38 5.81 -0.26 0.49
N LEU A 39 5.49 -1.54 0.64
CA LEU A 39 4.44 -2.00 1.56
C LEU A 39 4.80 -1.72 3.01
N ALA A 40 6.02 -2.06 3.45
CA ALA A 40 6.48 -1.79 4.81
C ALA A 40 6.40 -0.29 5.13
N ASP A 41 6.97 0.53 4.24
CA ASP A 41 6.90 1.99 4.28
C ASP A 41 5.47 2.55 4.36
N THR A 42 4.53 1.90 3.68
CA THR A 42 3.11 2.28 3.69
C THR A 42 2.45 1.93 5.01
N LEU A 43 2.73 0.74 5.56
CA LEU A 43 2.17 0.27 6.82
C LEU A 43 2.71 1.06 8.02
N ASP A 44 4.01 1.37 8.04
CA ASP A 44 4.62 2.20 9.08
C ASP A 44 3.97 3.59 9.14
N ARG A 45 3.78 4.22 7.97
CA ARG A 45 3.05 5.49 7.88
C ARG A 45 1.58 5.36 8.29
N ALA A 46 0.92 4.25 7.97
CA ALA A 46 -0.46 4.02 8.36
C ALA A 46 -0.64 3.84 9.86
N ALA A 47 0.34 3.27 10.57
CA ALA A 47 0.31 3.11 12.01
C ALA A 47 0.30 4.47 12.75
N GLU A 48 0.90 5.50 12.16
CA GLU A 48 0.98 6.85 12.73
C GLU A 48 -0.13 7.79 12.22
N ASP A 49 -0.88 7.42 11.18
CA ASP A 49 -1.91 8.27 10.59
C ASP A 49 -3.27 8.07 11.27
N PRO A 50 -3.76 9.03 12.08
CA PRO A 50 -5.02 8.88 12.81
C PRO A 50 -6.24 8.80 11.89
N ARG A 51 -6.11 9.15 10.60
CA ARG A 51 -7.17 9.00 9.60
C ARG A 51 -7.40 7.54 9.24
N VAL A 52 -6.37 6.70 9.29
CA VAL A 52 -6.47 5.28 8.96
C VAL A 52 -7.03 4.52 10.15
N LYS A 53 -8.10 3.75 9.92
CA LYS A 53 -8.70 2.84 10.92
C LYS A 53 -8.57 1.38 10.52
N VAL A 54 -8.48 1.10 9.23
CA VAL A 54 -8.33 -0.25 8.69
C VAL A 54 -7.40 -0.19 7.47
N VAL A 55 -6.54 -1.21 7.36
CA VAL A 55 -5.78 -1.52 6.15
C VAL A 55 -6.36 -2.80 5.54
N ARG A 56 -6.53 -2.81 4.21
CA ARG A 56 -6.94 -4.00 3.45
C ARG A 56 -6.11 -4.19 2.19
#